data_AF-A0A7Z1DTV3-F1
#
_entry.id   AF-A0A7Z1DTV3-F1
#
_cell.length_a   1.000
_cell.length_b   1.000
_cell.length_c   1.000
_cell.angle_alpha   90.00
_cell.angle_beta   90.00
_cell.angle_gamma   90.00
#
_symmetry.space_group_name_H-M   'P 1'
#
loop_
_entity.id
_entity.type
_entity.pdbx_description
1 polymer ?
#
loop_
_entity_poly.entity_id
_entity_poly.type
_entity_poly.pdbx_seq_one_letter_code
_entity_poly.pdbx_strand_id
1 'polypeptide(L)'
;MIINVREFIWGIDFGEVGTMGRTKERSKLLRSWIDKSKSGQAEWIVGYLSKKNDESALAKYLMEESTSVEAQYSDAVSGNGNALAWVVLGKMLDDHSSSLIESDEGSRELMRSMRGAWQQKKYREQNGKQVSIMLPYELISEVDKVARDSGQSRTYTLEQMIGEAADNFQRGSRRLGKRVVSLQKQLDKEKKDSLAIANTLGQWVDALSKALAQEVKARGECEAMGVDGGEASDLFKDLLEERVAELEAQVPALKIRRSRFRRVRDYFVELAKG
;
A
#
# COMPACT_ATOMS: atom_id res chain seq x y z
N MET A 1 -21.29 -8.28 5.18
CA MET A 1 -22.09 -8.11 3.96
C MET A 1 -21.17 -8.26 2.76
N ILE A 2 -21.29 -9.36 2.00
CA ILE A 2 -20.48 -9.61 0.81
C ILE A 2 -20.94 -8.61 -0.27
N ILE A 3 -20.03 -7.75 -0.73
CA ILE A 3 -20.32 -6.77 -1.77
C ILE A 3 -20.46 -7.53 -3.10
N ASN A 4 -21.70 -7.84 -3.44
CA ASN A 4 -22.06 -8.40 -4.74
C ASN A 4 -22.40 -7.21 -5.64
N VAL A 5 -21.58 -6.99 -6.67
CA VAL A 5 -21.83 -6.01 -7.72
C VAL A 5 -23.07 -6.46 -8.50
N ARG A 6 -24.23 -5.89 -8.17
CA ARG A 6 -25.49 -6.13 -8.86
C ARG A 6 -26.30 -4.84 -8.87
N GLU A 7 -26.06 -3.99 -9.87
CA GLU A 7 -27.08 -3.10 -10.43
C GLU A 7 -26.80 -2.97 -11.93
N PHE A 8 -27.43 -3.85 -12.71
CA PHE A 8 -27.78 -3.57 -14.10
C PHE A 8 -29.20 -4.09 -14.29
N ILE A 9 -30.15 -3.20 -14.03
CA ILE A 9 -31.57 -3.38 -14.31
C ILE A 9 -31.74 -3.27 -15.82
N TRP A 10 -32.04 -4.39 -16.46
CA TRP A 10 -32.74 -4.37 -17.75
C TRP A 10 -34.09 -5.05 -17.54
N GLY A 11 -35.02 -4.26 -17.01
CA GLY A 11 -36.45 -4.55 -17.14
C GLY A 11 -36.84 -4.28 -18.58
N ILE A 12 -37.06 -5.33 -19.36
CA ILE A 12 -37.81 -5.23 -20.60
C ILE A 12 -39.11 -6.00 -20.38
N ASP A 13 -40.14 -5.28 -19.96
CA ASP A 13 -41.52 -5.75 -20.00
C ASP A 13 -41.95 -5.82 -21.47
N PHE A 14 -42.23 -7.03 -21.95
CA PHE A 14 -42.89 -7.23 -23.24
C PHE A 14 -44.34 -7.63 -22.99
N GLY A 15 -45.24 -6.70 -23.26
CA GLY A 15 -46.69 -6.87 -23.20
C GLY A 15 -47.20 -8.03 -24.07
N GLU A 16 -48.18 -8.73 -23.51
CA GLU A 16 -48.90 -9.87 -24.07
C GLU A 16 -49.73 -9.48 -25.31
N VAL A 17 -49.32 -9.90 -26.52
CA VAL A 17 -50.23 -10.04 -27.68
C VAL A 17 -49.66 -11.10 -28.66
N GLY A 18 -50.28 -12.27 -28.78
CA GLY A 18 -50.05 -13.25 -29.88
C GLY A 18 -49.10 -14.40 -29.54
N THR A 19 -49.65 -15.57 -29.25
CA THR A 19 -49.03 -16.60 -28.40
C THR A 19 -48.29 -17.75 -29.12
N MET A 20 -48.39 -17.94 -30.44
CA MET A 20 -47.71 -19.07 -31.12
C MET A 20 -46.46 -18.70 -31.94
N GLY A 21 -46.39 -17.49 -32.51
CA GLY A 21 -45.20 -17.03 -33.25
C GLY A 21 -44.06 -16.55 -32.34
N ARG A 22 -44.41 -15.94 -31.20
CA ARG A 22 -43.46 -15.34 -30.27
C ARG A 22 -42.63 -16.35 -29.46
N THR A 23 -43.15 -17.55 -29.20
CA THR A 23 -42.46 -18.53 -28.34
C THR A 23 -41.23 -19.12 -29.03
N LYS A 24 -41.34 -19.46 -30.33
CA LYS A 24 -40.23 -19.94 -31.16
C LYS A 24 -39.13 -18.91 -31.35
N GLU A 25 -39.49 -17.63 -31.53
CA GLU A 25 -38.49 -16.55 -31.59
C GLU A 25 -37.81 -16.34 -30.23
N ARG A 26 -38.57 -16.43 -29.14
CA ARG A 26 -38.05 -16.28 -27.77
C ARG A 26 -37.06 -17.40 -27.40
N SER A 27 -37.35 -18.65 -27.76
CA SER A 27 -36.46 -19.78 -27.52
C SER A 27 -35.17 -19.70 -28.35
N LYS A 28 -35.25 -19.19 -29.59
CA LYS A 28 -34.06 -18.89 -30.41
C LYS A 28 -33.20 -17.78 -29.81
N LEU A 29 -33.80 -16.68 -29.37
CA LEU A 29 -33.09 -15.58 -28.71
C LEU A 29 -32.39 -16.04 -27.43
N LEU A 30 -33.04 -16.88 -26.61
CA LEU A 30 -32.45 -17.43 -25.40
C LEU A 30 -31.26 -18.38 -25.67
N ARG A 31 -31.13 -18.93 -26.88
CA ARG A 31 -30.02 -19.82 -27.27
C ARG A 31 -28.94 -19.14 -28.11
N SER A 32 -29.19 -17.93 -28.61
CA SER A 32 -28.26 -17.14 -29.44
C SER A 32 -26.86 -16.93 -28.84
N TRP A 33 -26.70 -17.06 -27.52
CA TRP A 33 -25.41 -16.90 -26.84
C TRP A 33 -24.54 -18.17 -26.88
N ILE A 34 -25.09 -19.30 -27.33
CA ILE A 34 -24.40 -20.58 -27.44
C ILE A 34 -23.59 -20.61 -28.74
N ASP A 35 -22.28 -20.73 -28.63
CA ASP A 35 -21.37 -20.81 -29.78
C ASP A 35 -20.91 -22.26 -30.00
N LYS A 36 -21.34 -22.85 -31.12
CA LYS A 36 -21.01 -24.23 -31.50
C LYS A 36 -19.52 -24.45 -31.75
N SER A 37 -18.76 -23.39 -32.04
CA SER A 37 -17.34 -23.47 -32.35
C SER A 37 -16.44 -23.45 -31.11
N LYS A 38 -16.98 -23.15 -29.93
CA LYS A 38 -16.20 -22.95 -28.70
C LYS A 38 -16.34 -24.13 -27.75
N SER A 39 -15.41 -25.09 -27.82
CA SER A 39 -15.35 -26.25 -26.92
C SER A 39 -15.37 -25.85 -25.43
N GLY A 40 -14.64 -24.79 -25.05
CA GLY A 40 -14.61 -24.30 -23.68
C GLY A 40 -15.94 -23.73 -23.16
N GLN A 41 -16.90 -23.39 -24.03
CA GLN A 41 -18.26 -23.03 -23.62
C GLN A 41 -19.07 -24.27 -23.29
N ALA A 42 -18.97 -25.32 -24.11
CA ALA A 42 -19.65 -26.58 -23.90
C ALA A 42 -19.21 -27.26 -22.59
N GLU A 43 -17.90 -27.30 -22.34
CA GLU A 43 -17.30 -27.79 -21.09
C GLU A 43 -17.82 -27.04 -19.86
N TRP A 44 -17.92 -25.71 -19.98
CA TRP A 44 -18.42 -24.88 -18.90
C TRP A 44 -19.89 -25.11 -18.61
N ILE A 45 -20.72 -25.30 -19.65
CA ILE A 45 -22.16 -25.59 -19.51
C ILE A 45 -22.35 -26.88 -18.72
N VAL A 46 -21.64 -27.95 -19.08
CA VAL A 46 -21.65 -29.21 -18.34
C VAL A 46 -21.29 -28.98 -16.88
N GLY A 47 -20.16 -28.33 -16.63
CA GLY A 47 -19.71 -28.06 -15.26
C GLY A 47 -20.66 -27.17 -14.45
N TYR A 48 -21.40 -26.29 -15.11
CA TYR A 48 -22.42 -25.45 -14.49
C TYR A 48 -23.65 -26.27 -14.09
N LEU A 49 -24.16 -27.11 -15.00
CA LEU A 49 -25.32 -27.98 -14.77
C LEU A 49 -25.05 -28.96 -13.62
N SER A 50 -23.88 -29.61 -13.60
CA SER A 50 -23.49 -30.54 -12.53
C SER A 50 -23.41 -29.89 -11.15
N LYS A 51 -23.05 -28.61 -11.07
CA LYS A 51 -22.94 -27.88 -9.80
C LYS A 51 -24.27 -27.32 -9.30
N LYS A 52 -25.13 -26.90 -10.22
CA LYS A 52 -26.38 -26.22 -9.86
C LYS A 52 -27.46 -27.19 -9.38
N ASN A 53 -27.39 -28.46 -9.78
CA ASN A 53 -28.36 -29.51 -9.43
C ASN A 53 -29.81 -29.04 -9.62
N ASP A 54 -30.07 -28.47 -10.80
CA ASP A 54 -31.36 -27.86 -11.16
C ASP A 54 -32.35 -28.96 -11.59
N GLU A 55 -33.58 -28.92 -11.10
CA GLU A 55 -34.60 -29.96 -11.38
C GLU A 55 -35.50 -29.64 -12.58
N SER A 56 -35.25 -28.53 -13.28
CA SER A 56 -35.99 -28.14 -14.49
C SER A 56 -35.97 -29.24 -15.55
N ALA A 57 -37.03 -29.29 -16.35
CA ALA A 57 -37.17 -30.31 -17.40
C ALA A 57 -35.99 -30.26 -18.40
N LEU A 58 -35.49 -29.06 -18.69
CA LEU A 58 -34.29 -28.88 -19.52
C LEU A 58 -33.02 -29.38 -18.82
N ALA A 59 -32.81 -29.11 -17.53
CA ALA A 59 -31.64 -29.64 -16.81
C ALA A 59 -31.64 -31.17 -16.81
N LYS A 60 -32.80 -31.78 -16.53
CA LYS A 60 -33.00 -33.23 -16.61
C LYS A 60 -32.72 -33.72 -18.02
N TYR A 61 -33.34 -33.17 -19.06
CA TYR A 61 -33.09 -33.57 -20.45
C TYR A 61 -31.61 -33.51 -20.88
N LEU A 62 -30.91 -32.43 -20.49
CA LEU A 62 -29.50 -32.24 -20.82
C LEU A 62 -28.59 -33.20 -20.05
N MET A 63 -28.99 -33.63 -18.84
CA MET A 63 -28.19 -34.46 -17.94
C MET A 63 -28.66 -35.92 -17.81
N GLU A 64 -29.87 -36.26 -18.26
CA GLU A 64 -30.54 -37.58 -18.12
C GLU A 64 -29.84 -38.68 -18.93
N GLU A 65 -28.90 -38.28 -19.80
CA GLU A 65 -28.04 -39.16 -20.56
C GLU A 65 -26.56 -39.04 -20.19
N SER A 66 -26.27 -38.58 -18.98
CA SER A 66 -24.91 -38.66 -18.40
C SER A 66 -24.39 -40.11 -18.25
N THR A 67 -25.18 -41.12 -18.64
CA THR A 67 -24.81 -42.53 -18.82
C THR A 67 -25.13 -43.11 -20.21
N SER A 68 -25.59 -42.29 -21.18
CA SER A 68 -26.04 -42.80 -22.48
C SER A 68 -24.88 -43.18 -23.40
N VAL A 69 -25.13 -44.24 -24.17
CA VAL A 69 -24.26 -44.84 -25.18
C VAL A 69 -23.63 -43.80 -26.12
N GLU A 70 -24.31 -42.68 -26.37
CA GLU A 70 -23.85 -41.59 -27.24
C GLU A 70 -22.60 -40.87 -26.72
N ALA A 71 -22.48 -40.67 -25.39
CA ALA A 71 -21.29 -40.09 -24.78
C ALA A 71 -20.11 -41.07 -24.85
N GLN A 72 -20.36 -42.37 -24.65
CA GLN A 72 -19.34 -43.42 -24.78
C GLN A 72 -18.88 -43.61 -26.24
N TYR A 73 -19.80 -43.51 -27.20
CA TYR A 73 -19.50 -43.61 -28.63
C TYR A 73 -18.71 -42.39 -29.13
N SER A 74 -19.07 -41.18 -28.66
CA SER A 74 -18.33 -39.96 -28.98
C SER A 74 -16.92 -39.94 -28.38
N ASP A 75 -16.70 -40.53 -27.21
CA ASP A 75 -15.38 -40.63 -26.57
C ASP A 75 -14.49 -41.62 -27.36
N ALA A 76 -15.06 -42.74 -27.80
CA ALA A 76 -14.38 -43.75 -28.63
C ALA A 76 -14.04 -43.27 -30.05
N VAL A 77 -14.86 -42.39 -30.64
CA VAL A 77 -14.65 -41.88 -32.02
C VAL A 77 -13.77 -40.62 -32.06
N SER A 78 -13.82 -39.76 -31.03
CA SER A 78 -13.13 -38.45 -31.07
C SER A 78 -11.80 -38.40 -30.32
N GLY A 79 -11.50 -39.38 -29.45
CA GLY A 79 -10.27 -39.44 -28.66
C GLY A 79 -10.05 -38.24 -27.73
N ASN A 80 -11.08 -37.41 -27.53
CA ASN A 80 -11.06 -36.19 -26.73
C ASN A 80 -12.00 -36.38 -25.55
N GLY A 81 -11.49 -36.25 -24.32
CA GLY A 81 -12.22 -36.43 -23.06
C GLY A 81 -13.32 -35.39 -22.76
N ASN A 82 -14.04 -34.93 -23.78
CA ASN A 82 -15.12 -33.94 -23.75
C ASN A 82 -16.36 -34.38 -24.55
N ALA A 83 -16.54 -35.68 -24.77
CA ALA A 83 -17.71 -36.22 -25.46
C ALA A 83 -19.05 -35.70 -24.91
N LEU A 84 -19.18 -35.64 -23.57
CA LEU A 84 -20.38 -35.14 -22.90
C LEU A 84 -20.66 -33.66 -23.23
N ALA A 85 -19.62 -32.82 -23.37
CA ALA A 85 -19.78 -31.41 -23.69
C ALA A 85 -20.43 -31.22 -25.07
N TRP A 86 -20.01 -32.01 -26.07
CA TRP A 86 -20.58 -31.97 -27.41
C TRP A 86 -22.01 -32.52 -27.47
N VAL A 87 -22.30 -33.60 -26.74
CA VAL A 87 -23.66 -34.15 -26.62
C VAL A 87 -24.61 -33.11 -26.00
N VAL A 88 -24.22 -32.52 -24.88
CA VAL A 88 -25.02 -31.46 -24.23
C VAL A 88 -25.21 -30.27 -25.16
N LEU A 89 -24.17 -29.85 -25.88
CA LEU A 89 -24.28 -28.76 -26.84
C LEU A 89 -25.26 -29.09 -27.98
N GLY A 90 -25.21 -30.31 -28.50
CA GLY A 90 -26.15 -30.82 -29.51
C GLY A 90 -27.60 -30.76 -29.01
N LYS A 91 -27.84 -31.29 -27.81
CA LYS A 91 -29.15 -31.26 -27.15
C LYS A 91 -29.67 -29.86 -26.85
N MET A 92 -28.80 -28.92 -26.51
CA MET A 92 -29.23 -27.53 -26.29
C MET A 92 -29.74 -26.84 -27.56
N LEU A 93 -29.38 -27.37 -28.73
CA LEU A 93 -29.64 -26.76 -30.03
C LEU A 93 -30.69 -27.50 -30.85
N ASP A 94 -31.25 -28.57 -30.30
CA ASP A 94 -32.29 -29.35 -30.96
C ASP A 94 -33.70 -28.73 -30.78
N ASP A 95 -34.67 -29.38 -31.41
CA ASP A 95 -36.06 -28.97 -31.34
C ASP A 95 -36.71 -29.34 -29.99
N HIS A 96 -36.18 -30.33 -29.26
CA HIS A 96 -36.74 -30.74 -27.98
C HIS A 96 -36.46 -29.73 -26.87
N SER A 97 -35.21 -29.28 -26.75
CA SER A 97 -34.82 -28.16 -25.89
C SER A 97 -35.58 -26.87 -26.24
N SER A 98 -35.87 -26.64 -27.52
CA SER A 98 -36.75 -25.54 -27.95
C SER A 98 -38.10 -25.63 -27.28
N SER A 99 -38.73 -26.80 -27.37
CA SER A 99 -40.04 -27.08 -26.80
C SER A 99 -40.04 -26.94 -25.28
N LEU A 100 -39.01 -27.44 -24.60
CA LEU A 100 -38.85 -27.33 -23.14
C LEU A 100 -38.70 -25.88 -22.69
N ILE A 101 -37.90 -25.07 -23.38
CA ILE A 101 -37.75 -23.64 -23.09
C ILE A 101 -39.08 -22.88 -23.33
N GLU A 102 -39.90 -23.32 -24.27
CA GLU A 102 -41.19 -22.66 -24.54
C GLU A 102 -42.26 -23.05 -23.52
N SER A 103 -42.25 -24.29 -23.05
CA SER A 103 -43.29 -24.86 -22.18
C SER A 103 -43.00 -24.70 -20.69
N ASP A 104 -41.73 -24.68 -20.26
CA ASP A 104 -41.34 -24.66 -18.85
C ASP A 104 -40.63 -23.35 -18.46
N GLU A 105 -41.12 -22.67 -17.42
CA GLU A 105 -40.46 -21.47 -16.88
C GLU A 105 -39.14 -21.82 -16.19
N GLY A 106 -39.03 -23.00 -15.55
CA GLY A 106 -37.78 -23.45 -14.93
C GLY A 106 -36.65 -23.55 -15.96
N SER A 107 -36.95 -24.11 -17.13
CA SER A 107 -36.06 -24.20 -18.28
C SER A 107 -35.66 -22.83 -18.83
N ARG A 108 -36.57 -21.84 -18.84
CA ARG A 108 -36.25 -20.46 -19.21
C ARG A 108 -35.32 -19.80 -18.20
N GLU A 109 -35.57 -20.00 -16.92
CA GLU A 109 -34.75 -19.41 -15.87
C GLU A 109 -33.36 -20.05 -15.82
N LEU A 110 -33.26 -21.36 -16.05
CA LEU A 110 -31.98 -22.04 -16.23
C LEU A 110 -31.18 -21.40 -17.37
N MET A 111 -31.80 -21.18 -18.54
CA MET A 111 -31.14 -20.56 -19.68
C MET A 111 -30.67 -19.13 -19.42
N ARG A 112 -31.49 -18.30 -18.75
CA ARG A 112 -31.10 -16.94 -18.35
C ARG A 112 -29.94 -16.96 -17.37
N SER A 113 -30.01 -17.85 -16.38
CA SER A 113 -29.00 -18.00 -15.34
C SER A 113 -27.65 -18.49 -15.91
N MET A 114 -27.68 -19.47 -16.81
CA MET A 114 -26.51 -19.94 -17.55
C MET A 114 -25.89 -18.81 -18.39
N ARG A 115 -26.71 -18.08 -19.16
CA ARG A 115 -26.22 -16.95 -19.95
C ARG A 115 -25.54 -15.88 -19.09
N GLY A 116 -26.16 -15.49 -17.97
CA GLY A 116 -25.62 -14.50 -17.06
C GLY A 116 -24.30 -14.95 -16.42
N ALA A 117 -24.23 -16.21 -15.96
CA ALA A 117 -23.01 -16.76 -15.38
C ALA A 117 -21.88 -16.91 -16.41
N TRP A 118 -22.19 -17.26 -17.68
CA TRP A 118 -21.21 -17.32 -18.76
C TRP A 118 -20.65 -15.94 -19.11
N GLN A 119 -21.51 -14.94 -19.21
CA GLN A 119 -21.08 -13.56 -19.44
C GLN A 119 -20.19 -13.07 -18.29
N GLN A 120 -20.54 -13.40 -17.04
CA GLN A 120 -19.71 -13.07 -15.89
C GLN A 120 -18.35 -13.77 -15.93
N LYS A 121 -18.30 -15.05 -16.34
CA LYS A 121 -17.05 -15.78 -16.54
C LYS A 121 -16.17 -15.09 -17.59
N LYS A 122 -16.71 -14.80 -18.78
CA LYS A 122 -15.98 -14.08 -19.84
C LYS A 122 -15.48 -12.72 -19.38
N TYR A 123 -16.30 -11.99 -18.64
CA TYR A 123 -15.92 -10.69 -18.09
C TYR A 123 -14.74 -10.79 -17.11
N ARG A 124 -14.71 -11.82 -16.27
CA ARG A 124 -13.57 -12.10 -15.36
C ARG A 124 -12.32 -12.56 -16.10
N GLU A 125 -12.47 -13.33 -17.18
CA GLU A 125 -11.34 -13.73 -18.02
C GLU A 125 -10.70 -12.52 -18.75
N GLN A 126 -11.52 -11.57 -19.20
CA GLN A 126 -11.06 -10.36 -19.89
C GLN A 126 -10.47 -9.30 -18.95
N ASN A 127 -11.11 -9.05 -17.82
CA ASN A 127 -10.72 -7.96 -16.89
C ASN A 127 -9.85 -8.44 -15.73
N GLY A 128 -9.50 -9.73 -15.70
CA GLY A 128 -8.62 -10.31 -14.69
C GLY A 128 -9.29 -10.52 -13.32
N LYS A 129 -8.44 -10.70 -12.31
CA LYS A 129 -8.85 -11.09 -10.95
C LYS A 129 -9.46 -9.90 -10.22
N GLN A 130 -10.78 -9.86 -10.16
CA GLN A 130 -11.51 -8.92 -9.32
C GLN A 130 -11.28 -9.19 -7.84
N VAL A 131 -11.12 -8.14 -7.05
CA VAL A 131 -10.93 -8.24 -5.60
C VAL A 131 -12.21 -7.79 -4.89
N SER A 132 -12.73 -8.65 -4.02
CA SER A 132 -13.81 -8.28 -3.11
C SER A 132 -13.21 -7.76 -1.81
N ILE A 133 -13.47 -6.50 -1.48
CA ILE A 133 -13.03 -5.88 -0.23
C ILE A 133 -14.25 -5.75 0.66
N MET A 134 -14.13 -6.15 1.92
CA MET A 134 -15.17 -5.92 2.92
C MET A 134 -14.89 -4.61 3.63
N LEU A 135 -15.87 -3.72 3.59
CA LEU A 135 -15.82 -2.43 4.26
C LEU A 135 -16.97 -2.35 5.30
N PRO A 136 -16.74 -1.70 6.45
CA PRO A 136 -17.79 -1.25 7.35
C PRO A 136 -18.87 -0.45 6.62
N TYR A 137 -20.10 -0.52 7.10
CA TYR A 137 -21.25 0.10 6.43
C TYR A 137 -21.11 1.63 6.35
N GLU A 138 -20.56 2.23 7.40
CA GLU A 138 -20.32 3.67 7.50
C GLU A 138 -19.40 4.13 6.37
N LEU A 139 -18.30 3.41 6.14
CA LEU A 139 -17.34 3.71 5.06
C LEU A 139 -17.94 3.51 3.67
N ILE A 140 -18.82 2.51 3.49
CA ILE A 140 -19.53 2.33 2.22
C ILE A 140 -20.42 3.54 1.93
N SER A 141 -21.16 4.03 2.94
CA SER A 141 -22.05 5.18 2.80
C SER A 141 -21.29 6.47 2.45
N GLU A 142 -20.14 6.69 3.09
CA GLU A 142 -19.28 7.83 2.79
C GLU A 142 -18.72 7.78 1.37
N VAL A 143 -18.19 6.62 0.96
CA VAL A 143 -17.67 6.43 -0.40
C VAL A 143 -18.80 6.60 -1.42
N ASP A 144 -20.00 6.10 -1.14
CA ASP A 144 -21.18 6.29 -2.00
C ASP A 144 -21.61 7.74 -2.12
N LYS A 145 -21.48 8.52 -1.05
CA LYS A 145 -21.75 9.94 -1.09
C LYS A 145 -20.73 10.64 -1.98
N VAL A 146 -19.45 10.39 -1.78
CA VAL A 146 -18.37 10.98 -2.59
C VAL A 146 -18.50 10.58 -4.06
N ALA A 147 -18.78 9.31 -4.36
CA ALA A 147 -18.97 8.83 -5.73
C ALA A 147 -20.17 9.47 -6.42
N ARG A 148 -21.28 9.68 -5.69
CA ARG A 148 -22.45 10.40 -6.22
C ARG A 148 -22.17 11.87 -6.46
N ASP A 149 -21.52 12.54 -5.51
CA ASP A 149 -21.17 13.95 -5.61
C ASP A 149 -20.20 14.21 -6.79
N SER A 150 -19.34 13.25 -7.12
CA SER A 150 -18.40 13.32 -8.24
C SER A 150 -18.94 12.76 -9.57
N GLY A 151 -20.12 12.13 -9.57
CA GLY A 151 -20.68 11.46 -10.75
C GLY A 151 -19.87 10.24 -11.22
N GLN A 152 -19.11 9.61 -10.32
CA GLN A 152 -18.21 8.50 -10.62
C GLN A 152 -18.75 7.17 -10.08
N SER A 153 -18.16 6.07 -10.54
CA SER A 153 -18.40 4.76 -9.93
C SER A 153 -17.70 4.66 -8.56
N ARG A 154 -18.32 3.94 -7.62
CA ARG A 154 -17.73 3.63 -6.30
C ARG A 154 -16.30 3.10 -6.41
N THR A 155 -16.05 2.21 -7.37
CA THR A 155 -14.73 1.60 -7.60
C THR A 155 -13.71 2.63 -8.01
N TYR A 156 -14.04 3.50 -8.97
CA TYR A 156 -13.14 4.53 -9.45
C TYR A 156 -12.80 5.55 -8.35
N THR A 157 -13.81 5.95 -7.55
CA THR A 157 -13.60 6.82 -6.40
C THR A 157 -12.65 6.18 -5.37
N LEU A 158 -12.82 4.89 -5.06
CA LEU A 158 -11.91 4.17 -4.17
C LEU A 158 -10.48 4.09 -4.73
N GLU A 159 -10.33 3.78 -6.03
CA GLU A 159 -9.02 3.75 -6.69
C GLU A 159 -8.31 5.10 -6.60
N GLN A 160 -9.04 6.19 -6.85
CA GLN A 160 -8.52 7.55 -6.74
C GLN A 160 -8.08 7.86 -5.30
N MET A 161 -8.92 7.59 -4.31
CA MET A 161 -8.60 7.84 -2.90
C MET A 161 -7.36 7.05 -2.46
N ILE A 162 -7.23 5.79 -2.88
CA ILE A 162 -6.05 4.96 -2.60
C ILE A 162 -4.81 5.52 -3.29
N GLY A 163 -4.93 5.91 -4.56
CA GLY A 163 -3.83 6.52 -5.32
C GLY A 163 -3.32 7.81 -4.68
N GLU A 164 -4.24 8.71 -4.31
CA GLU A 164 -3.91 9.96 -3.62
C GLU A 164 -3.28 9.71 -2.24
N ALA A 165 -3.79 8.74 -1.48
CA ALA A 165 -3.22 8.36 -0.20
C ALA A 165 -1.80 7.79 -0.35
N ALA A 166 -1.56 6.95 -1.37
CA ALA A 166 -0.25 6.40 -1.66
C ALA A 166 0.76 7.49 -2.05
N ASP A 167 0.35 8.43 -2.90
CA ASP A 167 1.17 9.57 -3.31
C ASP A 167 1.49 10.50 -2.13
N ASN A 168 0.50 10.75 -1.27
CA ASN A 168 0.69 11.54 -0.06
C ASN A 168 1.66 10.87 0.91
N PHE A 169 1.54 9.54 1.09
CA PHE A 169 2.46 8.76 1.91
C PHE A 169 3.89 8.82 1.37
N GLN A 170 4.09 8.62 0.07
CA GLN A 170 5.42 8.71 -0.55
C GLN A 170 6.02 10.11 -0.43
N ARG A 171 5.22 11.16 -0.66
CA ARG A 171 5.66 12.56 -0.48
C ARG A 171 6.06 12.83 0.96
N GLY A 172 5.26 12.37 1.93
CA GLY A 172 5.55 12.46 3.35
C GLY A 172 6.85 11.77 3.74
N SER A 173 7.03 10.52 3.29
CA SER A 173 8.25 9.73 3.55
C SER A 173 9.51 10.41 2.99
N ARG A 174 9.46 10.93 1.75
CA ARG A 174 10.59 11.69 1.19
C ARG A 174 10.93 12.95 1.99
N ARG A 175 9.92 13.68 2.49
CA ARG A 175 10.14 14.87 3.34
C ARG A 175 10.80 14.49 4.66
N LEU A 176 10.33 13.42 5.30
CA LEU A 176 10.93 12.90 6.53
C LEU A 176 12.37 12.45 6.31
N GLY A 177 12.66 11.73 5.23
CA GLY A 177 14.03 11.32 4.88
C GLY A 177 14.98 12.51 4.72
N LYS A 178 14.55 13.59 4.07
CA LYS A 178 15.35 14.83 3.96
C LYS A 178 15.62 15.46 5.33
N ARG A 179 14.61 15.47 6.22
CA ARG A 179 14.76 16.02 7.58
C ARG A 179 15.73 15.19 8.42
N VAL A 180 15.66 13.86 8.33
CA VAL A 180 16.61 12.94 8.99
C VAL A 180 18.04 13.22 8.54
N VAL A 181 18.29 13.32 7.22
CA VAL A 181 19.63 13.64 6.69
C VAL A 181 20.12 15.01 7.17
N SER A 182 19.24 16.01 7.23
CA SER A 182 19.58 17.34 7.73
C SER A 182 19.95 17.31 9.21
N LEU A 183 19.17 16.60 10.04
CA LEU A 183 19.44 16.46 11.47
C LEU A 183 20.73 15.69 11.72
N GLN A 184 21.01 14.64 10.94
CA GLN A 184 22.26 13.91 11.03
C GLN A 184 23.46 14.81 10.76
N LYS A 185 23.39 15.66 9.71
CA LYS A 185 24.44 16.64 9.41
C LYS A 185 24.63 17.65 10.53
N GLN A 186 23.55 18.11 11.18
CA GLN A 186 23.63 19.01 12.33
C GLN A 186 24.30 18.33 13.52
N LEU A 187 23.91 17.09 13.82
CA LEU A 187 24.51 16.30 14.90
C LEU A 187 26.01 16.06 14.68
N ASP A 188 26.41 15.70 13.46
CA ASP A 188 27.82 15.47 13.13
C ASP A 188 28.64 16.76 13.21
N LYS A 189 28.04 17.90 12.85
CA LYS A 189 28.66 19.21 13.02
C LYS A 189 28.86 19.55 14.50
N GLU A 190 27.82 19.39 15.32
CA GLU A 190 27.92 19.65 16.76
C GLU A 190 28.96 18.75 17.45
N LYS A 191 29.05 17.47 17.06
CA LYS A 191 30.09 16.56 17.54
C LYS A 191 31.50 17.06 17.21
N LYS A 192 31.72 17.51 15.97
CA LYS A 192 33.02 18.06 15.55
C LYS A 192 33.36 19.33 16.31
N ASP A 193 32.39 20.23 16.48
CA ASP A 193 32.56 21.48 17.23
C ASP A 193 32.89 21.18 18.70
N SER A 194 32.19 20.22 19.32
CA SER A 194 32.46 19.77 20.70
C SER A 194 33.86 19.18 20.86
N LEU A 195 34.32 18.38 19.89
CA LEU A 195 35.67 17.79 19.92
C LEU A 195 36.75 18.86 19.75
N ALA A 196 36.53 19.84 18.86
CA ALA A 196 37.43 20.98 18.72
C ALA A 196 37.54 21.78 20.03
N ILE A 197 36.42 21.99 20.72
CA ILE A 197 36.40 22.65 22.04
C ILE A 197 37.19 21.85 23.06
N ALA A 198 36.94 20.54 23.18
CA ALA A 198 37.64 19.67 24.12
C ALA A 198 39.16 19.69 23.89
N ASN A 199 39.60 19.62 22.64
CA ASN A 199 41.02 19.71 22.29
C ASN A 199 41.62 21.05 22.68
N THR A 200 40.93 22.16 22.41
CA THR A 200 41.44 23.47 22.84
C THR A 200 41.57 23.51 24.36
N LEU A 201 40.54 23.11 25.12
CA LEU A 201 40.60 23.09 26.59
C LEU A 201 41.75 22.23 27.11
N GLY A 202 42.02 21.07 26.49
CA GLY A 202 43.19 20.25 26.80
C GLY A 202 44.51 21.01 26.63
N GLN A 203 44.69 21.69 25.48
CA GLN A 203 45.88 22.52 25.23
C GLN A 203 46.06 23.63 26.28
N TRP A 204 44.96 24.25 26.74
CA TRP A 204 45.00 25.26 27.79
C TRP A 204 45.40 24.67 29.15
N VAL A 205 44.84 23.52 29.52
CA VAL A 205 45.19 22.83 30.77
C VAL A 205 46.67 22.44 30.76
N ASP A 206 47.19 21.95 29.64
CA ASP A 206 48.60 21.61 29.49
C ASP A 206 49.50 22.84 29.60
N ALA A 207 49.14 23.94 28.94
CA ALA A 207 49.90 25.19 28.99
C ALA A 207 49.94 25.78 30.41
N LEU A 208 48.80 25.82 31.10
CA LEU A 208 48.71 26.29 32.49
C LEU A 208 49.48 25.37 33.45
N SER A 209 49.38 24.05 33.27
CA SER A 209 50.11 23.08 34.09
C SER A 209 51.62 23.23 33.91
N LYS A 210 52.08 23.47 32.67
CA LYS A 210 53.50 23.73 32.38
C LYS A 210 53.96 25.06 32.98
N ALA A 211 53.16 26.13 32.86
CA ALA A 211 53.48 27.42 33.44
C ALA A 211 53.58 27.33 34.98
N LEU A 212 52.64 26.63 35.63
CA LEU A 212 52.67 26.39 37.07
C LEU A 212 53.91 25.58 37.49
N ALA A 213 54.27 24.53 36.75
CA ALA A 213 55.46 23.75 37.04
C ALA A 213 56.75 24.59 36.90
N GLN A 214 56.81 25.49 35.92
CA GLN A 214 57.90 26.45 35.76
C GLN A 214 57.96 27.45 36.91
N GLU A 215 56.81 27.95 37.38
CA GLU A 215 56.72 28.84 38.55
C GLU A 215 57.25 28.15 39.82
N VAL A 216 56.77 26.94 40.10
CA VAL A 216 57.23 26.15 41.27
C VAL A 216 58.74 25.91 41.22
N LYS A 217 59.28 25.62 40.04
CA LYS A 217 60.72 25.43 39.84
C LYS A 217 61.51 26.72 40.06
N ALA A 218 61.06 27.83 39.48
CA ALA A 218 61.70 29.14 39.65
C ALA A 218 61.71 29.57 41.12
N ARG A 219 60.59 29.40 41.83
CA ARG A 219 60.51 29.67 43.27
C ARG A 219 61.46 28.80 44.08
N GLY A 220 61.53 27.50 43.80
CA GLY A 220 62.48 26.60 44.46
C GLY A 220 63.94 26.98 44.21
N GLU A 221 64.26 27.45 43.00
CA GLU A 221 65.60 27.95 42.66
C GLU A 221 65.93 29.27 43.39
N CYS A 222 64.98 30.20 43.51
CA CYS A 222 65.14 31.42 44.31
C CYS A 222 65.33 31.11 45.81
N GLU A 223 64.55 30.19 46.37
CA GLU A 223 64.68 29.77 47.77
C GLU A 223 66.03 29.08 48.04
N ALA A 224 66.56 28.32 47.07
CA ALA A 224 67.87 27.66 47.17
C ALA A 224 69.07 28.61 47.04
N MET A 225 68.93 29.75 46.36
CA MET A 225 70.01 30.73 46.20
C MET A 225 70.19 31.68 47.39
N GLY A 226 69.32 31.62 48.41
CA GLY A 226 69.53 32.35 49.67
C GLY A 226 69.62 33.87 49.50
N VAL A 227 68.91 34.45 48.53
CA VAL A 227 68.93 35.90 48.24
C VAL A 227 67.98 36.62 49.19
N ASP A 228 68.51 37.62 49.89
CA ASP A 228 67.82 38.46 50.87
C ASP A 228 66.71 39.30 50.18
N GLY A 229 65.49 38.78 50.20
CA GLY A 229 64.18 39.45 50.28
C GLY A 229 63.72 40.44 49.19
N GLY A 230 64.57 41.33 48.67
CA GLY A 230 64.16 42.51 47.90
C GLY A 230 64.21 42.33 46.38
N GLU A 231 65.41 42.20 45.80
CA GLU A 231 65.59 42.24 44.33
C GLU A 231 65.07 40.98 43.61
N ALA A 232 65.11 39.82 44.25
CA ALA A 232 64.52 38.59 43.71
C ALA A 232 62.98 38.65 43.69
N SER A 233 62.39 39.41 44.62
CA SER A 233 60.93 39.60 44.68
C SER A 233 60.44 40.52 43.56
N ASP A 234 61.21 41.53 43.18
CA ASP A 234 60.85 42.47 42.12
C ASP A 234 60.96 41.85 40.73
N LEU A 235 62.04 41.09 40.45
CA LEU A 235 62.17 40.32 39.21
C LEU A 235 61.07 39.26 39.05
N PHE A 236 60.68 38.62 40.15
CA PHE A 236 59.59 37.65 40.15
C PHE A 236 58.23 38.32 39.90
N LYS A 237 58.03 39.53 40.44
CA LYS A 237 56.82 40.31 40.26
C LYS A 237 56.67 40.82 38.81
N ASP A 238 57.76 41.28 38.19
CA ASP A 238 57.75 41.70 36.79
C ASP A 238 57.42 40.53 35.84
N LEU A 239 57.97 39.35 36.12
CA LEU A 239 57.68 38.13 35.36
C LEU A 239 56.22 37.67 35.54
N LEU A 240 55.66 37.86 36.74
CA LEU A 240 54.24 37.60 37.02
C LEU A 240 53.33 38.59 36.30
N GLU A 241 53.66 39.88 36.29
CA GLU A 241 52.87 40.90 35.62
C GLU A 241 52.82 40.69 34.09
N GLU A 242 53.95 40.31 33.48
CA GLU A 242 54.00 39.97 32.05
C GLU A 242 53.11 38.75 31.71
N ARG A 243 53.13 37.72 32.57
CA ARG A 243 52.35 36.50 32.36
C ARG A 243 50.87 36.67 32.67
N VAL A 244 50.52 37.48 33.66
CA VAL A 244 49.13 37.88 33.92
C VAL A 244 48.58 38.66 32.73
N ALA A 245 49.36 39.58 32.16
CA ALA A 245 48.94 40.33 30.97
C ALA A 245 48.72 39.43 29.74
N GLU A 246 49.57 38.42 29.52
CA GLU A 246 49.42 37.45 28.42
C GLU A 246 48.18 36.57 28.57
N LEU A 247 47.83 36.19 29.80
CA LEU A 247 46.61 35.45 30.12
C LEU A 247 45.37 36.34 30.01
N GLU A 248 45.43 37.59 30.51
CA GLU A 248 44.33 38.57 30.45
C GLU A 248 43.99 38.98 29.01
N ALA A 249 44.98 39.09 28.13
CA ALA A 249 44.77 39.36 26.70
C ALA A 249 43.88 38.29 26.02
N GLN A 250 43.83 37.08 26.57
CA GLN A 250 43.08 35.96 26.01
C GLN A 250 41.70 35.76 26.66
N VAL A 251 41.40 36.45 27.77
CA VAL A 251 40.11 36.42 28.49
C VAL A 251 38.91 36.93 27.67
N PRO A 252 39.02 37.96 26.80
CA PRO A 252 37.89 38.42 25.99
C PRO A 252 37.33 37.35 25.04
N ALA A 253 38.21 36.53 24.46
CA ALA A 253 37.80 35.40 23.61
C ALA A 253 36.98 34.36 24.40
N LEU A 254 37.28 34.19 25.69
CA LEU A 254 36.56 33.30 26.60
C LEU A 254 35.19 33.87 27.02
N LYS A 255 35.08 35.17 27.28
CA LYS A 255 33.78 35.83 27.59
C LYS A 255 32.80 35.69 26.42
N ILE A 256 33.27 35.91 25.19
CA ILE A 256 32.44 35.76 23.97
C ILE A 256 31.97 34.31 23.82
N ARG A 257 32.85 33.32 24.02
CA ARG A 257 32.49 31.90 23.92
C ARG A 257 31.57 31.42 25.03
N ARG A 258 31.79 31.82 26.30
CA ARG A 258 30.90 31.52 27.44
C ARG A 258 29.48 32.06 27.24
N SER A 259 29.34 33.21 26.59
CA SER A 259 28.03 33.79 26.26
C SER A 259 27.24 32.96 25.22
N ARG A 260 27.94 32.27 24.30
CA ARG A 260 27.30 31.33 23.35
C ARG A 260 26.82 30.06 24.05
N PHE A 261 27.61 29.51 24.98
CA PHE A 261 27.22 28.32 25.75
C PHE A 261 25.97 28.55 26.63
N ARG A 262 25.83 29.74 27.24
CA ARG A 262 24.60 30.06 28.00
C ARG A 262 23.36 30.00 27.10
N ARG A 263 23.39 30.62 25.92
CA ARG A 263 22.24 30.62 24.99
C ARG A 263 21.83 29.21 24.53
N VAL A 264 22.82 28.35 24.27
CA VAL A 264 22.56 26.96 23.88
C VAL A 264 21.94 26.18 25.05
N ARG A 265 22.46 26.35 26.27
CA ARG A 265 21.89 25.73 27.48
C ARG A 265 20.46 26.19 27.73
N ASP A 266 20.19 27.48 27.61
CA ASP A 266 18.87 28.05 27.87
C ASP A 266 17.83 27.54 26.84
N TYR A 267 18.24 27.37 25.57
CA TYR A 267 17.41 26.73 24.53
C TYR A 267 17.06 25.26 24.86
N PHE A 268 18.01 24.47 25.37
CA PHE A 268 17.73 23.09 25.79
C PHE A 268 16.87 23.00 27.06
N VAL A 269 16.98 23.97 27.98
CA VAL A 269 16.13 24.05 29.17
C VAL A 269 14.70 24.44 28.83
N GLU A 270 14.48 25.29 27.82
CA GLU A 270 13.14 25.61 27.32
C GLU A 270 12.48 24.41 26.62
N LEU A 271 13.24 23.66 25.81
CA LEU A 271 12.76 22.43 25.17
C LEU A 271 12.40 21.30 26.14
N ALA A 272 13.00 21.26 27.33
CA ALA A 272 12.71 20.25 28.35
C ALA A 272 11.50 20.58 29.23
N LYS A 273 10.92 21.78 29.09
CA LYS A 273 9.75 22.25 29.85
C LYS A 273 8.43 22.23 29.06
N GLY A 274 8.48 21.94 27.77
CA GLY A 274 7.31 21.71 26.91
C GLY A 274 7.13 20.22 26.62
#